data_AF-A0A3S4GF54-F1
#
_entry.id   AF-A0A3S4GF54-F1
#
_cell.length_a   1.000
_cell.length_b   1.000
_cell.length_c   1.000
_cell.angle_alpha   90.00
_cell.angle_beta   90.00
_cell.angle_gamma   90.00
#
_symmetry.space_group_name_H-M   'P 1'
#
loop_
_entity.id
_entity.type
_entity.pdbx_description
1 polymer ?
#
loop_
_entity_poly.entity_id
_entity_poly.type
_entity_poly.pdbx_seq_one_letter_code
_entity_poly.pdbx_strand_id
1 'polypeptide(L)'
;MVVAWAVSRAVNGDTWQSIADSLPAVAHQAQTARITTFSASLSARLELALNIVRRANGVESASEQLYQIIGAGTSTIESVPCAIAMVELANTDPNRCAVLCANLGGDTDTIGAMATAICGALHGVSAINPQLKQTLDEVNQLDFARYAVALASYRQRREAL
;
A
#
# COMPACT_ATOMS: atom_id res chain seq x y z
N MET A 1 -2.29 5.69 9.39
CA MET A 1 -0.88 5.97 9.77
C MET A 1 0.10 5.03 9.07
N VAL A 2 -0.17 3.71 9.01
CA VAL A 2 0.71 2.69 8.40
C VAL A 2 1.07 2.98 6.93
N VAL A 3 0.08 3.14 6.05
CA VAL A 3 0.32 3.37 4.61
C VAL A 3 1.08 4.68 4.36
N ALA A 4 0.66 5.77 5.01
CA ALA A 4 1.36 7.06 4.91
C ALA A 4 2.81 6.98 5.39
N TRP A 5 3.08 6.22 6.46
CA TRP A 5 4.43 5.99 6.94
C TRP A 5 5.26 5.19 5.93
N ALA A 6 4.70 4.13 5.35
CA ALA A 6 5.36 3.34 4.30
C ALA A 6 5.74 4.20 3.08
N VAL A 7 4.79 4.99 2.56
CA VAL A 7 5.03 5.95 1.47
C VAL A 7 6.11 6.95 1.84
N SER A 8 6.09 7.49 3.07
CA SER A 8 7.08 8.46 3.53
C SER A 8 8.50 7.88 3.54
N ARG A 9 8.66 6.63 4.00
CA ARG A 9 9.94 5.91 4.03
C ARG A 9 10.41 5.55 2.61
N ALA A 10 9.51 5.08 1.75
CA ALA A 10 9.81 4.79 0.35
C ALA A 10 10.34 6.03 -0.39
N VAL A 11 9.69 7.19 -0.23
CA VAL A 11 10.17 8.46 -0.80
C VAL A 11 11.53 8.89 -0.22
N ASN A 12 11.87 8.48 1.00
CA ASN A 12 13.20 8.71 1.59
C ASN A 12 14.28 7.75 1.06
N GLY A 13 13.92 6.79 0.20
CA GLY A 13 14.84 5.82 -0.37
C GLY A 13 15.04 4.55 0.47
N ASP A 14 14.21 4.30 1.48
CA ASP A 14 14.23 3.03 2.21
C ASP A 14 13.84 1.87 1.29
N THR A 15 14.49 0.72 1.49
CA THR A 15 14.11 -0.51 0.79
C THR A 15 12.77 -1.04 1.28
N TRP A 16 12.03 -1.71 0.39
CA TRP A 16 10.78 -2.36 0.77
C TRP A 16 10.94 -3.33 1.94
N GLN A 17 12.02 -4.12 1.98
CA GLN A 17 12.28 -5.04 3.09
C GLN A 17 12.36 -4.30 4.45
N SER A 18 13.12 -3.19 4.51
CA SER A 18 13.24 -2.39 5.73
C SER A 18 11.92 -1.77 6.16
N ILE A 19 11.09 -1.35 5.19
CA ILE A 19 9.75 -0.82 5.45
C ILE A 19 8.88 -1.93 6.00
N ALA A 20 8.75 -3.05 5.28
CA ALA A 20 7.88 -4.17 5.62
C ALA A 20 8.16 -4.74 7.01
N ASP A 21 9.43 -4.89 7.38
CA ASP A 21 9.84 -5.41 8.69
C ASP A 21 9.49 -4.44 9.85
N SER A 22 9.35 -3.14 9.55
CA SER A 22 8.98 -2.12 10.55
C SER A 22 7.47 -1.93 10.69
N LEU A 23 6.67 -2.33 9.69
CA LEU A 23 5.23 -2.05 9.65
C LEU A 23 4.44 -2.59 10.86
N PRO A 24 4.70 -3.80 11.39
CA PRO A 24 3.97 -4.29 12.55
C PRO A 24 4.12 -3.37 13.78
N ALA A 25 5.36 -2.95 14.08
CA ALA A 25 5.63 -2.03 15.19
C ALA A 25 4.94 -0.67 15.00
N VAL A 26 5.00 -0.11 13.78
CA VAL A 26 4.32 1.14 13.42
C VAL A 26 2.80 1.01 13.56
N ALA A 27 2.23 -0.11 13.12
CA ALA A 27 0.80 -0.38 13.23
C ALA A 27 0.34 -0.52 14.67
N HIS A 28 1.12 -1.21 15.51
CA HIS A 28 0.84 -1.34 16.94
C HIS A 28 0.84 0.03 17.63
N GLN A 29 1.87 0.85 17.38
CA GLN A 29 1.95 2.22 17.91
C GLN A 29 0.77 3.08 17.43
N ALA A 30 0.44 3.00 16.13
CA ALA A 30 -0.69 3.75 15.56
C ALA A 30 -2.03 3.40 16.22
N GLN A 31 -2.29 2.10 16.41
CA GLN A 31 -3.56 1.60 16.95
C GLN A 31 -3.72 1.93 18.43
N THR A 32 -2.63 1.90 19.20
CA THR A 32 -2.64 2.13 20.66
C THR A 32 -2.55 3.61 21.04
N ALA A 33 -1.94 4.46 20.20
CA ALA A 33 -1.80 5.89 20.48
C ALA A 33 -3.14 6.63 20.56
N ARG A 34 -4.17 6.19 19.82
CA ARG A 34 -5.54 6.72 19.89
C ARG A 34 -6.55 5.61 19.61
N ILE A 35 -6.99 4.92 20.67
CA ILE A 35 -7.99 3.85 20.55
C ILE A 35 -9.34 4.51 20.22
N THR A 36 -9.73 4.48 18.95
CA THR A 36 -10.99 5.06 18.47
C THR A 36 -12.10 4.03 18.29
N THR A 37 -11.77 2.74 18.33
CA THR A 37 -12.72 1.63 18.16
C THR A 37 -12.13 0.31 18.68
N PHE A 38 -12.98 -0.66 18.97
CA PHE A 38 -12.56 -2.03 19.27
C PHE A 38 -12.37 -2.80 17.96
N SER A 39 -11.22 -3.41 17.77
CA SER A 39 -10.92 -4.20 16.56
C SER A 39 -9.84 -5.24 16.83
N ALA A 40 -9.63 -6.16 15.88
CA ALA A 40 -8.46 -7.03 15.89
C ALA A 40 -7.14 -6.22 15.83
N SER A 41 -6.04 -6.83 16.29
CA SER A 41 -4.71 -6.23 16.23
C SER A 41 -4.28 -6.01 14.77
N LEU A 42 -4.09 -4.75 14.38
CA LEU A 42 -3.65 -4.41 13.03
C LEU A 42 -2.23 -4.93 12.77
N SER A 43 -1.36 -4.85 13.79
CA SER A 43 0.01 -5.39 13.76
C SER A 43 0.01 -6.89 13.45
N ALA A 44 -0.78 -7.67 14.20
CA ALA A 44 -0.82 -9.13 14.02
C ALA A 44 -1.42 -9.51 12.65
N ARG A 45 -2.40 -8.75 12.16
CA ARG A 45 -2.97 -8.98 10.82
C ARG A 45 -1.99 -8.65 9.70
N LEU A 46 -1.16 -7.61 9.85
CA LEU A 46 -0.09 -7.30 8.90
C LEU A 46 0.94 -8.42 8.82
N GLU A 47 1.41 -8.91 9.97
CA GLU A 47 2.34 -10.06 10.04
C GLU A 47 1.74 -11.30 9.38
N LEU A 48 0.47 -11.59 9.66
CA LEU A 48 -0.24 -12.71 9.05
C LEU A 48 -0.31 -12.56 7.52
N ALA A 49 -0.69 -11.39 7.03
CA ALA A 49 -0.82 -11.13 5.59
C ALA A 49 0.52 -11.27 4.85
N LEU A 50 1.61 -10.74 5.40
CA LEU A 50 2.96 -10.90 4.83
C LEU A 50 3.40 -12.38 4.87
N ASN A 51 3.12 -13.10 5.95
CA ASN A 51 3.45 -14.52 6.05
C ASN A 51 2.69 -15.39 5.05
N ILE A 52 1.43 -15.06 4.74
CA ILE A 52 0.65 -15.73 3.69
C ILE A 52 1.38 -15.60 2.36
N VAL A 53 1.74 -14.39 1.96
CA VAL A 53 2.43 -14.15 0.67
C VAL A 53 3.78 -14.86 0.62
N ARG A 54 4.58 -14.78 1.68
CA ARG A 54 5.92 -15.40 1.75
C ARG A 54 5.91 -16.93 1.72
N ARG A 55 4.79 -17.55 2.06
CA ARG A 55 4.62 -19.02 2.11
C ARG A 55 3.74 -19.59 1.00
N ALA A 56 3.09 -18.72 0.23
CA ALA A 56 2.17 -19.13 -0.82
C ALA A 56 2.89 -19.77 -2.00
N ASN A 57 2.24 -20.76 -2.62
CA ASN A 57 2.73 -21.42 -3.82
C ASN A 57 2.18 -20.71 -5.06
N GLY A 58 2.65 -19.49 -5.30
CA GLY A 58 2.25 -18.68 -6.45
C GLY A 58 1.19 -17.63 -6.13
N VAL A 59 0.88 -16.83 -7.15
CA VAL A 59 0.11 -15.59 -7.02
C VAL A 59 -1.36 -15.85 -6.72
N GLU A 60 -1.95 -16.83 -7.39
CA GLU A 60 -3.34 -17.22 -7.26
C GLU A 60 -3.60 -17.74 -5.83
N SER A 61 -2.72 -18.63 -5.35
CA SER A 61 -2.79 -19.17 -4.00
C SER A 61 -2.63 -18.08 -2.92
N ALA A 62 -1.72 -17.12 -3.14
CA ALA A 62 -1.55 -15.99 -2.22
C ALA A 62 -2.80 -15.11 -2.19
N SER A 63 -3.32 -14.73 -3.36
CA SER A 63 -4.47 -13.83 -3.49
C SER A 63 -5.74 -14.45 -2.88
N GLU A 64 -5.97 -15.74 -3.13
CA GLU A 64 -7.09 -16.47 -2.55
C GLU A 64 -6.98 -16.54 -1.01
N GLN A 65 -5.81 -16.87 -0.48
CA GLN A 65 -5.60 -16.89 0.97
C GLN A 65 -5.74 -15.51 1.62
N LEU A 66 -5.25 -14.45 0.96
CA LEU A 66 -5.47 -13.08 1.43
C LEU A 66 -6.95 -12.76 1.48
N TYR A 67 -7.71 -13.06 0.42
CA TYR A 67 -9.15 -12.83 0.38
C TYR A 67 -9.89 -13.61 1.48
N GLN A 68 -9.57 -14.90 1.69
CA GLN A 68 -10.29 -15.76 2.63
C GLN A 68 -9.91 -15.54 4.10
N ILE A 69 -8.63 -15.24 4.40
CA ILE A 69 -8.11 -15.18 5.78
C ILE A 69 -7.98 -13.73 6.27
N ILE A 70 -7.47 -12.84 5.41
CA ILE A 70 -7.29 -11.42 5.75
C ILE A 70 -8.55 -10.63 5.43
N GLY A 71 -9.29 -11.02 4.39
CA GLY A 71 -10.38 -10.22 3.87
C GLY A 71 -9.88 -9.11 2.95
N ALA A 72 -10.75 -8.70 2.04
CA ALA A 72 -10.57 -7.58 1.14
C ALA A 72 -11.72 -6.57 1.29
N GLY A 73 -12.30 -6.45 2.49
CA GLY A 73 -13.37 -5.51 2.78
C GLY A 73 -12.86 -4.09 3.08
N THR A 74 -13.81 -3.16 3.28
CA THR A 74 -13.55 -1.74 3.52
C THR A 74 -13.00 -1.42 4.91
N SER A 75 -13.09 -2.36 5.85
CA SER A 75 -12.57 -2.19 7.20
C SER A 75 -11.04 -2.05 7.18
N THR A 76 -10.49 -1.09 7.94
CA THR A 76 -9.04 -0.87 8.03
C THR A 76 -8.27 -2.13 8.46
N ILE A 77 -8.89 -3.01 9.24
CA ILE A 77 -8.25 -4.27 9.68
C ILE A 77 -8.12 -5.31 8.56
N GLU A 78 -8.83 -5.12 7.46
CA GLU A 78 -8.79 -5.96 6.26
C GLU A 78 -7.99 -5.25 5.16
N SER A 79 -8.43 -4.06 4.77
CA SER A 79 -7.89 -3.32 3.62
C SER A 79 -6.42 -2.95 3.77
N VAL A 80 -5.97 -2.49 4.94
CA VAL A 80 -4.56 -2.10 5.14
C VAL A 80 -3.61 -3.31 5.12
N PRO A 81 -3.84 -4.39 5.90
CA PRO A 81 -3.01 -5.58 5.79
C PRO A 81 -3.01 -6.20 4.41
N CYS A 82 -4.16 -6.24 3.76
CA CYS A 82 -4.28 -6.78 2.41
C CYS A 82 -3.45 -5.93 1.41
N ALA A 83 -3.59 -4.60 1.42
CA ALA A 83 -2.79 -3.72 0.56
C ALA A 83 -1.27 -3.89 0.76
N ILE A 84 -0.80 -3.98 2.01
CA ILE A 84 0.62 -4.24 2.31
C ILE A 84 1.09 -5.58 1.74
N ALA A 85 0.29 -6.63 1.89
CA ALA A 85 0.59 -7.93 1.30
C ALA A 85 0.59 -7.90 -0.24
N MET A 86 -0.28 -7.09 -0.86
CA MET A 86 -0.29 -6.92 -2.31
C MET A 86 0.97 -6.23 -2.84
N VAL A 87 1.60 -5.34 -2.07
CA VAL A 87 2.91 -4.76 -2.42
C VAL A 87 3.99 -5.83 -2.47
N GLU A 88 4.06 -6.69 -1.44
CA GLU A 88 4.98 -7.83 -1.38
C GLU A 88 4.72 -8.80 -2.55
N LEU A 89 3.45 -9.18 -2.75
CA LEU A 89 3.06 -10.15 -3.77
C LEU A 89 3.40 -9.68 -5.19
N ALA A 90 3.26 -8.38 -5.44
CA ALA A 90 3.60 -7.74 -6.69
C ALA A 90 5.11 -7.59 -6.92
N ASN A 91 5.96 -7.96 -5.97
CA ASN A 91 7.39 -7.64 -5.96
C ASN A 91 7.62 -6.13 -6.13
N THR A 92 6.77 -5.32 -5.50
CA THR A 92 6.81 -3.85 -5.54
C THR A 92 6.61 -3.20 -6.92
N ASP A 93 6.35 -3.96 -7.99
CA ASP A 93 6.07 -3.40 -9.31
C ASP A 93 4.67 -2.73 -9.31
N PRO A 94 4.56 -1.42 -9.63
CA PRO A 94 3.29 -0.71 -9.54
C PRO A 94 2.23 -1.21 -10.54
N ASN A 95 2.63 -1.68 -11.72
CA ASN A 95 1.71 -2.14 -12.76
C ASN A 95 1.17 -3.53 -12.43
N ARG A 96 2.08 -4.43 -12.04
CA ARG A 96 1.70 -5.76 -11.55
C ARG A 96 0.82 -5.63 -10.31
N CYS A 97 1.16 -4.74 -9.39
CA CYS A 97 0.36 -4.49 -8.19
C CYS A 97 -1.05 -4.03 -8.55
N ALA A 98 -1.18 -3.06 -9.47
CA ALA A 98 -2.49 -2.59 -9.93
C ALA A 98 -3.35 -3.72 -10.51
N VAL A 99 -2.77 -4.56 -11.39
CA VAL A 99 -3.47 -5.70 -12.00
C VAL A 99 -3.88 -6.72 -10.93
N LEU A 100 -3.00 -7.06 -9.99
CA LEU A 100 -3.31 -8.02 -8.94
C LEU A 100 -4.41 -7.51 -8.02
N CYS A 101 -4.35 -6.24 -7.58
CA CYS A 101 -5.40 -5.64 -6.76
C CYS A 101 -6.74 -5.59 -7.48
N ALA A 102 -6.77 -5.26 -8.78
CA ALA A 102 -8.00 -5.25 -9.56
C ALA A 102 -8.66 -6.63 -9.66
N ASN A 103 -7.88 -7.72 -9.60
CA ASN A 103 -8.37 -9.10 -9.66
C ASN A 103 -8.61 -9.75 -8.28
N LEU A 104 -8.32 -9.06 -7.18
CA LEU A 104 -8.43 -9.62 -5.82
C LEU A 104 -9.88 -9.84 -5.38
N GLY A 105 -10.81 -9.00 -5.84
CA GLY A 105 -12.19 -8.93 -5.35
C GLY A 105 -12.32 -8.09 -4.07
N GLY A 106 -13.55 -7.66 -3.75
CA GLY A 106 -13.82 -6.77 -2.61
C GLY A 106 -13.57 -5.29 -2.90
N ASP A 107 -12.97 -4.58 -1.94
CA ASP A 107 -12.59 -3.15 -1.96
C ASP A 107 -11.29 -2.93 -2.75
N THR A 108 -11.31 -3.31 -4.03
CA THR A 108 -10.12 -3.38 -4.89
C THR A 108 -9.54 -2.01 -5.22
N ASP A 109 -10.38 -0.96 -5.28
CA ASP A 109 -9.97 0.41 -5.55
C ASP A 109 -9.20 0.99 -4.37
N THR A 110 -9.69 0.85 -3.14
CA THR A 110 -8.99 1.35 -1.95
C THR A 110 -7.70 0.58 -1.70
N ILE A 111 -7.75 -0.76 -1.77
CA ILE A 111 -6.57 -1.63 -1.61
C ILE A 111 -5.53 -1.33 -2.69
N GLY A 112 -5.97 -1.25 -3.95
CA GLY A 112 -5.14 -0.95 -5.10
C GLY A 112 -4.50 0.43 -5.00
N ALA A 113 -5.25 1.47 -4.61
CA ALA A 113 -4.72 2.81 -4.42
C ALA A 113 -3.62 2.85 -3.35
N MET A 114 -3.84 2.20 -2.19
CA MET A 114 -2.83 2.14 -1.12
C MET A 114 -1.58 1.38 -1.56
N ALA A 115 -1.74 0.20 -2.16
CA ALA A 115 -0.63 -0.66 -2.54
C ALA A 115 0.20 -0.02 -3.67
N THR A 116 -0.46 0.46 -4.73
CA THR A 116 0.22 1.10 -5.86
C THR A 116 0.85 2.45 -5.49
N ALA A 117 0.32 3.18 -4.51
CA ALA A 117 0.98 4.38 -3.97
C ALA A 117 2.32 4.04 -3.31
N ILE A 118 2.41 2.92 -2.57
CA ILE A 118 3.66 2.45 -1.99
C ILE A 118 4.64 2.02 -3.09
N CYS A 119 4.19 1.22 -4.07
CA CYS A 119 5.01 0.81 -5.20
C CYS A 119 5.54 2.02 -6.01
N GLY A 120 4.68 2.99 -6.31
CA GLY A 120 5.05 4.22 -7.01
C GLY A 120 6.01 5.10 -6.20
N ALA A 121 5.89 5.12 -4.86
CA ALA A 121 6.85 5.81 -4.01
C ALA A 121 8.23 5.15 -4.00
N LEU A 122 8.29 3.81 -4.13
CA LEU A 122 9.54 3.06 -4.20
C LEU A 122 10.28 3.23 -5.54
N HIS A 123 9.53 3.28 -6.65
CA HIS A 123 10.12 3.22 -8.00
C HIS A 123 10.00 4.51 -8.81
N GLY A 124 9.24 5.49 -8.31
CA GLY A 124 8.97 6.74 -8.99
C GLY A 124 7.93 6.62 -10.12
N VAL A 125 7.51 7.79 -10.63
CA VAL A 125 6.45 7.88 -11.64
C VAL A 125 6.79 7.21 -12.97
N SER A 126 8.08 7.14 -13.32
CA SER A 126 8.55 6.50 -14.56
C SER A 126 8.35 4.99 -14.59
N ALA A 127 8.12 4.35 -13.43
CA ALA A 127 7.82 2.93 -13.36
C ALA A 127 6.34 2.62 -13.67
N ILE A 128 5.47 3.62 -13.67
CA ILE A 128 4.05 3.44 -14.02
C ILE A 128 3.93 3.38 -15.54
N ASN A 129 3.16 2.42 -16.04
CA ASN A 129 2.85 2.26 -17.45
C ASN A 129 2.30 3.58 -18.02
N PRO A 130 2.97 4.17 -19.04
CA PRO A 130 2.58 5.47 -19.58
C PRO A 130 1.16 5.50 -20.14
N GLN A 131 0.68 4.41 -20.73
CA GLN A 131 -0.68 4.32 -21.26
C GLN A 131 -1.73 4.35 -20.14
N LEU A 132 -1.49 3.61 -19.05
CA LEU A 132 -2.38 3.66 -17.87
C LEU A 132 -2.40 5.06 -17.26
N LYS A 133 -1.22 5.70 -17.14
CA LYS A 133 -1.13 7.08 -16.65
C LYS A 133 -1.90 8.04 -17.57
N GLN A 134 -1.74 7.92 -18.89
CA GLN A 134 -2.44 8.75 -19.86
C GLN A 134 -3.97 8.58 -19.75
N THR A 135 -4.47 7.35 -19.61
CA THR A 135 -5.90 7.12 -19.38
C THR A 135 -6.39 7.80 -18.10
N LEU A 136 -5.61 7.76 -17.01
CA LEU A 136 -5.96 8.48 -15.79
C LEU A 136 -6.00 10.00 -16.00
N ASP A 137 -5.03 10.57 -16.72
CA ASP A 137 -4.99 12.01 -17.02
C ASP A 137 -6.21 12.43 -17.86
N GLU A 138 -6.55 11.65 -18.90
CA GLU A 138 -7.67 11.91 -19.81
C GLU A 138 -9.04 11.80 -19.12
N VAL A 139 -9.24 10.77 -18.28
CA VAL A 139 -10.52 10.52 -17.61
C VAL A 139 -10.75 11.49 -16.45
N ASN A 140 -9.72 11.74 -15.63
CA ASN A 140 -9.88 12.59 -14.45
C ASN A 140 -9.81 14.08 -14.77
N GLN A 141 -9.18 14.46 -15.88
CA GLN A 141 -8.91 15.87 -16.22
C GLN A 141 -8.17 16.61 -15.09
N LEU A 142 -7.27 15.91 -14.41
CA LEU A 142 -6.48 16.42 -13.28
C LEU A 142 -4.99 16.43 -13.62
N ASP A 143 -4.31 17.49 -13.19
CA ASP A 143 -2.85 17.55 -13.22
C ASP A 143 -2.27 16.92 -11.93
N PHE A 144 -2.15 15.60 -11.93
CA PHE A 144 -1.55 14.85 -10.81
C PHE A 144 -0.12 15.31 -10.50
N ALA A 145 0.65 15.72 -11.52
CA ALA A 145 2.03 16.18 -11.34
C ALA A 145 2.09 17.47 -10.52
N ARG A 146 1.22 18.43 -10.82
CA ARG A 146 1.08 19.66 -10.03
C ARG A 146 0.77 19.37 -8.56
N TYR A 147 -0.16 18.47 -8.28
CA TYR A 147 -0.50 18.11 -6.90
C TYR A 147 0.65 17.41 -6.18
N ALA A 148 1.32 16.47 -6.86
CA ALA A 148 2.46 15.76 -6.30
C ALA A 148 3.60 16.72 -5.93
N VAL A 149 3.94 17.69 -6.79
CA VAL A 149 4.96 18.71 -6.51
C VAL A 149 4.56 19.60 -5.34
N ALA A 150 3.31 20.04 -5.29
CA ALA A 150 2.82 20.85 -4.17
C ALA A 150 2.92 20.10 -2.83
N LEU A 151 2.46 18.85 -2.77
CA LEU A 151 2.55 18.00 -1.58
C LEU A 151 3.99 17.73 -1.15
N ALA A 152 4.89 17.47 -2.11
CA ALA A 152 6.32 17.32 -1.84
C ALA A 152 6.93 18.59 -1.23
N SER A 153 6.54 19.77 -1.73
CA SER A 153 7.01 21.05 -1.18
C SER A 153 6.57 21.28 0.26
N TYR A 154 5.33 20.90 0.62
CA TYR A 154 4.84 21.02 2.00
C TYR A 154 5.59 20.07 2.94
N ARG A 155 5.92 18.87 2.48
CA ARG A 155 6.76 17.93 3.24
C ARG A 155 8.15 18.50 3.51
N GLN A 156 8.85 18.98 2.49
CA GLN A 156 10.19 19.56 2.62
C GLN A 156 10.21 20.73 3.61
N ARG A 157 9.20 21.61 3.55
CA ARG A 157 9.08 22.72 4.50
C ARG A 157 8.89 22.24 5.94
N ARG A 158 8.13 21.17 6.15
CA ARG A 158 7.90 20.59 7.48
C ARG A 158 9.15 19.89 8.04
N GLU A 159 9.96 19.26 7.18
CA GLU A 159 11.21 18.60 7.57
C GLU A 159 12.37 19.60 7.83
N ALA A 160 12.27 20.82 7.28
CA ALA A 160 13.23 21.90 7.53
C ALA A 160 12.97 22.71 8.81
N LEU A 161 11.86 22.44 9.51
CA LEU A 161 11.48 23.03 10.81
C LEU A 161 11.92 22.11 11.95
#